data_AF-A0A9E2CK24-F1
#
_entry.id   AF-A0A9E2CK24-F1
#
_cell.length_a   1.000
_cell.length_b   1.000
_cell.length_c   1.000
_cell.angle_alpha   90.00
_cell.angle_beta   90.00
_cell.angle_gamma   90.00
#
_symmetry.space_group_name_H-M   'P 1'
#
loop_
_entity.id
_entity.type
_entity.pdbx_description
1 polymer ?
#
loop_
_entity_poly.entity_id
_entity_poly.type
_entity_poly.pdbx_seq_one_letter_code
_entity_poly.pdbx_strand_id
1 'polypeptide(L)'
;TPTATQAVLMIAAGAVATFGQLCMTRAYGCAPAAWVGSFSYASVPVSALLAWLIWQETLSLRAMLGAALVIGLCVGLSVSAGRRRRLSVPP
;
A
#
# COMPACT_ATOMS: atom_id res chain seq x y z
N THR A 1 21.76 24.02 12.34
CA THR A 1 20.74 24.75 11.57
C THR A 1 20.36 23.90 10.37
N PRO A 2 19.07 23.60 10.12
CA PRO A 2 18.70 22.77 8.98
C PRO A 2 19.22 23.39 7.68
N THR A 3 19.94 22.60 6.90
CA THR A 3 20.46 23.01 5.59
C THR A 3 19.26 23.22 4.64
N ALA A 4 19.29 24.20 3.75
CA ALA A 4 18.16 24.51 2.85
C ALA A 4 17.63 23.27 2.10
N THR A 5 18.50 22.33 1.78
CA THR A 5 18.18 21.03 1.18
C THR A 5 17.25 20.16 2.03
N GLN A 6 17.44 20.13 3.36
CA GLN A 6 16.58 19.35 4.27
C GLN A 6 15.16 19.91 4.35
N ALA A 7 15.03 21.25 4.33
CA ALA A 7 13.73 21.91 4.32
C ALA A 7 12.95 21.57 3.03
N VAL A 8 13.62 21.59 1.87
CA VAL A 8 13.01 21.19 0.59
C VAL A 8 12.54 19.74 0.61
N LEU A 9 13.35 18.82 1.14
CA LEU A 9 12.98 17.40 1.25
C LEU A 9 11.78 17.19 2.17
N MET A 10 11.69 17.92 3.29
CA MET A 10 10.54 17.84 4.20
C MET A 10 9.25 18.35 3.56
N ILE A 11 9.32 19.46 2.81
CA ILE A 11 8.17 19.99 2.08
C ILE A 11 7.71 18.99 1.00
N ALA A 12 8.66 18.42 0.24
CA ALA A 12 8.34 17.41 -0.77
C ALA A 12 7.69 16.16 -0.16
N ALA A 13 8.22 15.67 0.97
CA ALA A 13 7.62 14.54 1.69
C ALA A 13 6.20 14.86 2.18
N GLY A 14 5.99 16.06 2.74
CA GLY A 14 4.67 16.53 3.16
C GLY A 14 3.67 16.64 2.01
N ALA A 15 4.10 17.10 0.83
CA ALA A 15 3.26 17.18 -0.36
C ALA A 15 2.84 15.78 -0.84
N VAL A 16 3.78 14.83 -0.90
CA VAL A 16 3.48 13.43 -1.27
C VAL A 16 2.54 12.78 -0.26
N ALA A 17 2.76 12.98 1.03
CA ALA A 17 1.88 12.47 2.09
C ALA A 17 0.45 13.03 1.96
N THR A 18 0.32 14.35 1.77
CA THR A 18 -0.98 15.01 1.58
C THR A 18 -1.70 14.50 0.34
N PHE A 19 -0.96 14.31 -0.76
CA PHE A 19 -1.52 13.73 -1.99
C PHE A 19 -2.01 12.29 -1.77
N GLY A 20 -1.22 11.46 -1.07
CA GLY A 20 -1.62 10.11 -0.69
C GLY A 20 -2.89 10.09 0.15
N GLN A 21 -3.00 11.02 1.11
CA GLN A 21 -4.16 11.15 1.98
C GLN A 21 -5.42 11.55 1.20
N LEU A 22 -5.32 12.50 0.27
CA LEU A 22 -6.42 12.87 -0.64
C LEU A 22 -6.86 11.71 -1.53
N CYS A 23 -5.91 10.94 -2.06
CA CYS A 23 -6.17 9.76 -2.87
C CYS A 23 -6.93 8.70 -2.05
N MET A 24 -6.54 8.50 -0.80
CA MET A 24 -7.22 7.60 0.13
C MET A 24 -8.67 8.05 0.40
N THR A 25 -8.89 9.34 0.66
CA THR A 25 -10.24 9.91 0.83
C THR A 25 -11.12 9.68 -0.42
N ARG A 26 -10.56 9.84 -1.63
CA ARG A 26 -11.26 9.54 -2.88
C ARG A 26 -11.53 8.05 -3.06
N ALA A 27 -10.59 7.18 -2.71
CA ALA A 27 -10.74 5.74 -2.81
C ALA A 27 -11.89 5.21 -1.93
N TYR A 28 -12.05 5.74 -0.72
CA TYR A 28 -13.19 5.42 0.15
C TYR A 28 -14.54 5.87 -0.43
N GLY A 29 -14.56 6.91 -1.27
CA GLY A 29 -15.77 7.36 -1.96
C GLY A 29 -16.16 6.54 -3.19
N CYS A 30 -15.20 5.87 -3.83
CA CYS A 30 -15.43 5.15 -5.10
C CYS A 30 -15.57 3.63 -4.96
N ALA A 31 -15.06 3.02 -3.88
CA ALA A 31 -15.06 1.57 -3.70
C ALA A 31 -15.59 1.15 -2.31
N PRO A 32 -16.23 -0.03 -2.18
CA PRO A 32 -16.65 -0.56 -0.89
C PRO A 32 -15.46 -0.62 0.08
N ALA A 33 -15.66 -0.21 1.33
CA ALA A 33 -14.59 -0.12 2.35
C ALA A 33 -13.73 -1.40 2.49
N ALA A 34 -14.29 -2.57 2.18
CA ALA A 34 -13.58 -3.85 2.16
C ALA A 34 -12.39 -3.90 1.16
N TRP A 35 -12.49 -3.21 0.01
CA TRP A 35 -11.40 -3.15 -0.97
C TRP A 35 -10.30 -2.19 -0.55
N VAL A 36 -10.69 -1.05 0.03
CA VAL A 36 -9.73 -0.04 0.52
C VAL A 36 -8.92 -0.60 1.68
N GLY A 37 -9.55 -1.36 2.59
CA GLY A 37 -8.84 -2.05 3.67
C GLY A 37 -7.79 -3.05 3.15
N SER A 38 -8.12 -3.81 2.10
CA SER A 38 -7.17 -4.75 1.48
C SER A 38 -5.99 -4.01 0.83
N PHE A 39 -6.26 -2.87 0.20
CA PHE A 39 -5.23 -2.03 -0.41
C PHE A 39 -4.28 -1.40 0.63
N SER A 40 -4.78 -1.05 1.82
CA SER A 40 -3.92 -0.59 2.92
C SER A 40 -2.87 -1.63 3.32
N TYR A 41 -3.19 -2.93 3.25
CA TYR A 41 -2.21 -3.99 3.50
C TYR A 41 -1.14 -4.09 2.41
N ALA A 42 -1.45 -3.72 1.15
CA ALA A 42 -0.46 -3.69 0.07
C ALA A 42 0.66 -2.64 0.31
N SER A 43 0.46 -1.69 1.23
CA SER A 43 1.53 -0.77 1.63
C SER A 43 2.74 -1.49 2.25
N VAL A 44 2.54 -2.66 2.88
CA VAL A 44 3.62 -3.42 3.54
C VAL A 44 4.68 -3.91 2.53
N PRO A 45 4.33 -4.65 1.45
CA PRO A 45 5.32 -5.07 0.46
C PRO A 45 5.91 -3.89 -0.31
N VAL A 46 5.13 -2.83 -0.58
CA VAL A 46 5.64 -1.60 -1.23
C VAL A 46 6.66 -0.89 -0.35
N SER A 47 6.38 -0.75 0.95
CA SER A 47 7.30 -0.17 1.93
C SER A 47 8.55 -1.02 2.09
N ALA A 48 8.43 -2.35 2.09
CA ALA A 48 9.58 -3.26 2.15
C ALA A 48 10.48 -3.13 0.91
N LEU A 49 9.87 -3.01 -0.28
CA LEU A 49 10.60 -2.78 -1.52
C LEU A 49 11.30 -1.41 -1.55
N LEU A 50 10.63 -0.35 -1.09
CA LEU A 50 11.21 0.99 -0.99
C LEU A 50 12.33 1.04 0.05
N ALA A 51 12.18 0.37 1.19
CA ALA A 51 13.21 0.26 2.21
C ALA A 51 14.47 -0.43 1.66
N TRP A 52 14.28 -1.54 0.93
CA TRP A 52 15.37 -2.22 0.24
C TRP A 52 16.06 -1.30 -0.78
N LEU A 53 15.29 -0.60 -1.61
CA LEU A 53 15.84 0.19 -2.71
C LEU A 53 16.59 1.44 -2.22
N ILE A 54 16.03 2.16 -1.25
CA ILE A 54 16.56 3.45 -0.76
C ILE A 54 17.65 3.25 0.28
N TRP A 55 17.45 2.32 1.22
CA TRP A 55 18.39 2.11 2.34
C TRP A 55 19.34 0.91 2.13
N GLN A 56 19.17 0.13 1.05
CA GLN A 56 19.94 -1.11 0.80
C GLN A 56 19.89 -2.08 1.99
N GLU A 57 18.79 -2.02 2.75
CA GLU A 57 18.60 -2.82 3.95
C GLU A 57 18.54 -4.31 3.57
N THR A 58 19.34 -5.17 4.21
CA THR A 58 19.32 -6.60 3.89
C THR A 58 17.96 -7.21 4.26
N LEU A 59 17.21 -7.68 3.26
CA LEU A 59 15.96 -8.39 3.51
C LEU A 59 16.27 -9.72 4.20
N SER A 60 16.17 -9.70 5.53
CA SER A 60 16.28 -10.93 6.32
C SER A 60 15.17 -11.92 5.92
N LEU A 61 15.40 -13.21 6.16
CA LEU A 61 14.43 -14.27 5.88
C LEU A 61 13.03 -13.98 6.48
N ARG A 62 13.00 -13.30 7.63
CA ARG A 62 11.76 -12.90 8.33
C ARG A 62 10.99 -11.81 7.57
N ALA A 63 11.70 -10.86 6.99
CA ALA A 63 11.09 -9.81 6.15
C ALA A 63 10.53 -10.39 4.85
N MET A 64 11.26 -11.33 4.23
CA MET A 64 10.77 -12.05 3.04
C MET A 64 9.51 -12.89 3.33
N LEU A 65 9.48 -13.60 4.46
CA LEU A 65 8.29 -14.35 4.90
C LEU A 65 7.10 -13.42 5.12
N GLY A 66 7.29 -12.28 5.79
CA GLY A 66 6.26 -11.28 5.97
C GLY A 66 5.73 -10.73 4.64
N ALA A 67 6.63 -10.38 3.72
CA ALA A 67 6.25 -9.90 2.39
C ALA A 67 5.46 -10.95 1.59
N ALA A 68 5.90 -12.21 1.60
CA ALA A 68 5.20 -13.31 0.92
C ALA A 68 3.79 -13.53 1.48
N LEU A 69 3.61 -13.43 2.79
CA LEU A 69 2.32 -13.55 3.46
C LEU A 69 1.36 -12.43 3.04
N VAL A 70 1.84 -11.18 3.00
CA VAL A 70 1.03 -10.04 2.58
C VAL A 70 0.66 -10.12 1.10
N ILE A 71 1.62 -10.47 0.24
CA ILE A 71 1.35 -10.67 -1.19
C ILE A 71 0.32 -11.79 -1.38
N GLY A 72 0.46 -12.92 -0.69
CA GLY A 72 -0.48 -14.03 -0.73
C GLY A 72 -1.89 -13.63 -0.30
N LEU A 73 -2.02 -12.84 0.77
CA LEU A 73 -3.31 -12.32 1.24
C LEU A 73 -3.92 -11.36 0.20
N CYS A 74 -3.11 -10.47 -0.38
CA CYS A 74 -3.56 -9.49 -1.36
C CYS A 74 -4.05 -10.14 -2.66
N VAL A 75 -3.33 -11.16 -3.14
CA VAL A 75 -3.73 -11.98 -4.30
C VAL A 75 -4.98 -12.80 -3.97
N GLY A 76 -5.01 -13.46 -2.81
CA GLY A 76 -6.17 -14.25 -2.37
C GLY A 76 -7.45 -13.41 -2.26
N LEU A 77 -7.35 -12.19 -1.74
CA LEU A 77 -8.47 -11.24 -1.66
C LEU A 77 -8.89 -10.75 -3.05
N SER A 78 -7.94 -10.46 -3.95
CA SER A 78 -8.26 -10.05 -5.33
C SER A 78 -8.99 -11.15 -6.10
N VAL A 79 -8.57 -12.40 -5.95
CA VAL A 79 -9.21 -13.57 -6.59
C VAL A 79 -10.58 -13.87 -5.96
N SER A 80 -10.68 -13.82 -4.63
CA SER A 80 -11.94 -14.11 -3.93
C SER A 80 -13.00 -13.01 -4.11
N ALA A 81 -12.58 -11.76 -4.27
CA ALA A 81 -13.49 -10.66 -4.59
C ALA A 81 -14.05 -10.77 -6.02
N GLY A 82 -13.28 -11.31 -6.97
CA GLY A 82 -13.77 -11.71 -8.29
C GLY A 82 -14.83 -12.82 -8.24
N ARG A 83 -14.71 -13.76 -7.28
CA ARG A 83 -15.72 -14.82 -7.05
C ARG A 83 -17.02 -14.30 -6.45
N ARG A 84 -16.98 -13.35 -5.51
CA ARG A 84 -18.20 -12.78 -4.90
C ARG A 84 -19.05 -12.00 -5.91
N ARG A 85 -18.43 -11.34 -6.89
CA ARG A 85 -19.14 -10.59 -7.95
C ARG A 85 -19.93 -11.49 -8.92
N ARG A 86 -19.52 -12.76 -9.07
CA ARG A 86 -20.23 -13.75 -9.90
C ARG A 86 -21.46 -14.35 -9.22
N LEU A 87 -21.59 -14.26 -7.90
CA LEU A 87 -22.68 -14.86 -7.13
C LEU A 87 -23.86 -13.89 -6.91
N SER A 88 -23.71 -12.60 -7.23
CA SER A 88 -24.74 -11.58 -7.03
C SER A 88 -25.39 -11.08 -8.33
N VAL A 89 -25.25 -11.82 -9.43
CA VAL A 89 -26.08 -11.62 -10.64
C VAL A 89 -27.26 -12.60 -10.52
N PRO A 90 -28.46 -12.16 -10.11
CA PRO A 90 -29.65 -13.01 -10.19
C PRO A 90 -30.02 -13.25 -11.68
N PRO A 91 -30.68 -14.39 -12.00
CA PRO A 91 -31.15 -14.70 -13.34
C PRO A 91 -32.22 -13.73 -13.85
#